data_AF-F9ZUH7-F1
#
_entry.id   AF-F9ZUH7-F1
#
_cell.length_a   1.000
_cell.length_b   1.000
_cell.length_c   1.000
_cell.angle_alpha   90.00
_cell.angle_beta   90.00
_cell.angle_gamma   90.00
#
_symmetry.space_group_name_H-M   'P 1'
#
loop_
_entity.id
_entity.type
_entity.pdbx_description
1 polymer ?
#
loop_
_entity_poly.entity_id
_entity_poly.type
_entity_poly.pdbx_seq_one_letter_code
_entity_poly.pdbx_strand_id
1 'polypeptide(L)'
;MFHVSAEQEDMKMSKSTSNVINYFLIFSITPMVALIVYISFQAFGISIGIIYVLYMLLLILFVKIVLAGAIIGVSKITGYSLLKDR
;
A
#
# COMPACT_ATOMS: atom_id res chain seq x y z
N MET A 1 38.87 -11.33 14.41
CA MET A 1 37.72 -10.51 14.86
C MET A 1 37.19 -9.67 13.68
N PHE A 2 36.68 -10.32 12.62
CA PHE A 2 36.19 -9.67 11.39
C PHE A 2 35.12 -10.54 10.69
N HIS A 3 34.16 -11.07 11.45
CA HIS A 3 33.14 -11.98 10.91
C HIS A 3 31.69 -11.55 11.22
N VAL A 4 31.48 -10.31 11.68
CA VAL A 4 30.16 -9.83 12.15
C VAL A 4 29.56 -8.74 11.24
N SER A 5 30.33 -8.18 10.31
CA SER A 5 29.84 -7.06 9.47
C SER A 5 29.01 -7.49 8.25
N ALA A 6 29.26 -8.67 7.66
CA ALA A 6 28.54 -9.10 6.45
C ALA A 6 27.11 -9.59 6.75
N GLU A 7 26.87 -10.17 7.93
CA GLU A 7 25.56 -10.74 8.29
C GLU A 7 24.52 -9.66 8.66
N GLN A 8 24.97 -8.47 9.07
CA GLN A 8 24.07 -7.36 9.42
C GLN A 8 23.58 -6.55 8.20
N GLU A 9 24.26 -6.61 7.05
CA GLU A 9 23.81 -5.94 5.82
C GLU A 9 22.70 -6.73 5.10
N ASP A 10 22.83 -8.05 5.03
CA ASP A 10 21.83 -8.93 4.40
C ASP A 10 20.49 -8.91 5.14
N MET A 11 20.54 -8.87 6.47
CA MET A 11 19.35 -8.81 7.33
C MET A 11 18.60 -7.47 7.23
N LYS A 12 19.30 -6.36 6.93
CA LYS A 12 18.70 -5.03 6.73
C LYS A 12 18.00 -4.90 5.38
N MET A 13 18.56 -5.49 4.32
CA MET A 13 17.96 -5.46 2.98
C MET A 13 16.68 -6.32 2.93
N SER A 14 16.64 -7.44 3.66
CA SER A 14 15.50 -8.34 3.79
C SER A 14 14.25 -7.68 4.41
N LYS A 15 14.38 -6.97 5.54
CA LYS A 15 13.22 -6.39 6.24
C LYS A 15 12.58 -5.22 5.49
N SER A 16 13.39 -4.34 4.91
CA SER A 16 12.85 -3.18 4.19
C SER A 16 12.20 -3.58 2.87
N THR A 17 12.80 -4.54 2.14
CA THR A 17 12.26 -5.04 0.86
C THR A 17 10.96 -5.83 1.09
N SER A 18 10.91 -6.66 2.14
CA SER A 18 9.71 -7.41 2.52
C SER A 18 8.55 -6.49 2.90
N ASN A 19 8.81 -5.40 3.63
CA ASN A 19 7.78 -4.42 3.96
C ASN A 19 7.22 -3.71 2.72
N VAL A 20 8.06 -3.34 1.75
CA VAL A 20 7.60 -2.72 0.50
C VAL A 20 6.73 -3.67 -0.31
N ILE A 21 7.12 -4.95 -0.40
CA ILE A 21 6.33 -5.98 -1.10
C ILE A 21 4.97 -6.20 -0.42
N ASN A 22 4.94 -6.28 0.91
CA ASN A 22 3.69 -6.41 1.67
C ASN A 22 2.76 -5.20 1.47
N TYR A 23 3.31 -3.98 1.49
CA TYR A 23 2.53 -2.77 1.21
C TYR A 23 1.96 -2.78 -0.22
N PHE A 24 2.75 -3.23 -1.19
CA PHE A 24 2.32 -3.34 -2.59
C PHE A 24 1.19 -4.36 -2.77
N LEU A 25 1.30 -5.53 -2.12
CA LEU A 25 0.25 -6.54 -2.12
C LEU A 25 -1.06 -6.01 -1.51
N ILE A 26 -0.99 -5.33 -0.37
CA ILE A 26 -2.17 -4.72 0.29
C ILE A 26 -2.78 -3.60 -0.58
N PHE A 27 -1.94 -2.85 -1.30
CA PHE A 27 -2.40 -1.82 -2.23
C PHE A 27 -3.15 -2.42 -3.43
N SER A 28 -2.64 -3.53 -3.99
CA SER A 28 -3.21 -4.27 -5.13
C SER A 28 -4.59 -4.88 -4.85
N ILE A 29 -4.90 -5.22 -3.60
CA ILE A 29 -6.21 -5.78 -3.23
C ILE A 29 -7.35 -4.79 -3.53
N THR A 30 -7.09 -3.48 -3.45
CA THR A 30 -8.12 -2.45 -3.61
C THR A 30 -8.73 -2.42 -5.03
N PRO A 31 -7.93 -2.33 -6.12
CA PRO A 31 -8.47 -2.43 -7.47
C PRO A 31 -9.10 -3.78 -7.78
N MET A 32 -8.59 -4.87 -7.21
CA MET A 32 -9.17 -6.21 -7.39
C MET A 32 -10.58 -6.30 -6.78
N VAL A 33 -10.77 -5.82 -5.56
CA VAL A 33 -12.09 -5.78 -4.91
C VAL A 33 -13.05 -4.88 -5.67
N ALA A 34 -12.60 -3.72 -6.13
CA ALA A 34 -13.43 -2.82 -6.95
C ALA A 34 -13.89 -3.48 -8.25
N LEU A 35 -13.02 -4.26 -8.90
CA LEU A 35 -13.36 -5.03 -10.10
C LEU A 35 -14.44 -6.09 -9.81
N ILE A 36 -14.29 -6.85 -8.73
CA ILE A 36 -15.27 -7.89 -8.32
C ILE A 36 -16.63 -7.25 -8.04
N VAL A 37 -16.64 -6.12 -7.32
CA VAL A 37 -17.87 -5.37 -7.01
C VAL A 37 -18.53 -4.85 -8.29
N TYR A 38 -17.76 -4.33 -9.24
CA TYR A 38 -18.28 -3.89 -10.53
C TYR A 38 -18.92 -5.03 -11.34
N ILE A 39 -18.25 -6.18 -11.45
CA ILE A 39 -18.78 -7.36 -12.12
C ILE A 39 -20.06 -7.84 -11.43
N SER A 40 -20.09 -7.79 -10.09
CA SER A 40 -21.27 -8.15 -9.31
C SER A 40 -22.44 -7.22 -9.66
N PHE A 41 -22.25 -5.89 -9.65
CA PHE A 41 -23.30 -4.93 -10.03
C PHE A 41 -23.80 -5.15 -11.46
N GLN A 42 -22.91 -5.47 -12.39
CA GLN A 42 -23.27 -5.79 -13.77
C GLN A 42 -24.12 -7.07 -13.85
N ALA A 43 -23.79 -8.11 -13.07
CA ALA A 43 -24.57 -9.35 -12.99
C ALA A 43 -25.98 -9.14 -12.40
N PHE A 44 -26.16 -8.15 -11.52
CA PHE A 44 -27.46 -7.75 -10.98
C PHE A 44 -28.25 -6.77 -11.89
N GLY A 45 -27.75 -6.47 -13.09
CA GLY A 45 -28.41 -5.56 -14.04
C GLY A 45 -28.28 -4.08 -13.71
N ILE A 46 -27.42 -3.71 -12.76
CA ILE A 46 -27.14 -2.32 -12.40
C ILE A 46 -26.05 -1.80 -13.33
N SER A 47 -26.46 -1.01 -14.33
CA SER A 47 -25.53 -0.42 -15.30
C SER A 47 -24.89 0.85 -14.73
N ILE A 48 -23.72 0.68 -14.12
CA ILE A 48 -22.86 1.78 -13.70
C ILE A 48 -21.85 2.01 -14.82
N GLY A 49 -21.72 3.25 -15.29
CA GLY A 49 -20.74 3.58 -16.32
C GLY A 49 -19.31 3.30 -15.83
N ILE A 50 -18.49 2.66 -16.67
CA ILE A 50 -17.08 2.34 -16.38
C ILE A 50 -16.31 3.58 -15.91
N ILE A 51 -16.59 4.75 -16.49
CA ILE A 51 -15.97 6.03 -16.12
C ILE A 51 -16.19 6.35 -14.63
N TYR A 52 -17.38 6.05 -14.10
CA TYR A 52 -17.72 6.31 -12.71
C TYR A 52 -16.93 5.41 -11.76
N VAL A 53 -16.80 4.14 -12.11
CA VAL A 53 -16.00 3.17 -11.35
C VAL A 53 -14.53 3.54 -11.38
N LEU A 54 -14.02 3.92 -12.56
CA LEU A 54 -12.64 4.36 -12.72
C LEU A 54 -12.35 5.61 -11.88
N TYR A 55 -13.27 6.58 -11.89
CA TYR A 55 -13.15 7.80 -11.11
C TYR A 55 -13.12 7.51 -9.61
N MET A 56 -14.05 6.67 -9.12
CA MET A 56 -14.09 6.26 -7.71
C MET A 56 -12.82 5.50 -7.32
N LEU A 57 -12.33 4.61 -8.19
CA LEU A 57 -11.09 3.89 -7.96
C LEU A 57 -9.90 4.85 -7.84
N LEU A 58 -9.79 5.81 -8.76
CA LEU A 58 -8.71 6.81 -8.74
C LEU A 58 -8.75 7.66 -7.48
N LEU A 59 -9.96 8.07 -7.04
CA LEU A 59 -10.18 8.84 -5.83
C LEU A 59 -9.71 8.05 -4.58
N ILE A 60 -10.08 6.77 -4.48
CA ILE A 60 -9.67 5.91 -3.36
C ILE A 60 -8.15 5.73 -3.33
N LEU A 61 -7.53 5.50 -4.50
CA LEU A 61 -6.08 5.38 -4.61
C LEU A 61 -5.37 6.69 -4.25
N PHE A 62 -5.92 7.84 -4.68
CA PHE A 62 -5.41 9.16 -4.35
C PHE A 62 -5.40 9.40 -2.85
N VAL A 63 -6.51 9.12 -2.16
CA VAL A 63 -6.60 9.26 -0.70
C VAL A 63 -5.58 8.37 0.00
N LYS A 64 -5.42 7.11 -0.43
CA LYS A 64 -4.40 6.20 0.13
C LYS A 64 -2.97 6.72 -0.04
N ILE A 65 -2.64 7.28 -1.21
CA ILE A 65 -1.31 7.85 -1.48
C ILE A 65 -1.07 9.08 -0.60
N VAL A 66 -2.04 9.98 -0.52
CA VAL A 66 -1.94 11.18 0.34
C VAL A 66 -1.78 10.79 1.80
N LEU A 67 -2.54 9.81 2.28
CA LEU A 67 -2.47 9.34 3.66
C LEU A 67 -1.12 8.66 3.96
N ALA A 68 -0.63 7.81 3.06
CA ALA A 68 0.69 7.19 3.18
C ALA A 68 1.81 8.24 3.18
N GLY A 69 1.73 9.21 2.28
CA GLY A 69 2.66 10.34 2.21
C GLY A 69 2.63 11.20 3.48
N ALA A 70 1.44 11.46 4.02
CA ALA A 70 1.28 12.19 5.28
C ALA A 70 1.90 11.44 6.45
N ILE A 71 1.66 10.13 6.59
CA ILE A 71 2.23 9.31 7.68
C ILE A 71 3.77 9.31 7.60
N ILE A 72 4.34 9.10 6.41
CA ILE A 72 5.79 9.10 6.21
C ILE A 72 6.37 10.50 6.44
N GLY A 73 5.72 11.53 5.90
CA GLY A 73 6.13 12.93 6.05
C GLY A 73 6.14 13.38 7.51
N VAL A 74 5.06 13.08 8.25
CA VAL A 74 4.97 13.37 9.68
C VAL A 74 6.01 12.58 10.47
N SER A 75 6.19 11.28 10.21
CA SER A 75 7.18 10.45 10.92
C SER A 75 8.61 10.96 10.72
N LYS A 76 8.94 11.49 9.54
CA LYS A 76 10.24 12.16 9.30
C LYS A 76 10.41 13.46 10.08
N ILE A 77 9.33 14.22 10.28
CA ILE A 77 9.37 15.55 10.91
C ILE A 77 9.35 15.48 12.44
N THR A 78 8.59 14.57 13.03
CA THR A 78 8.50 14.44 14.50
C THR A 78 9.60 13.59 15.11
N GLY A 79 10.45 12.93 14.30
CA GLY A 79 11.51 12.03 14.80
C GLY A 79 11.01 10.76 15.48
N TYR A 80 9.68 10.61 15.62
CA TYR A 80 9.04 9.39 16.07
C TYR A 80 8.91 8.45 14.89
N SER A 81 9.79 7.45 14.87
CA SER A 81 9.58 6.25 14.07
C SER A 81 8.35 5.53 14.63
N LEU A 82 7.18 5.76 14.01
CA LEU A 82 5.95 5.01 14.27
C LEU A 82 6.10 3.51 13.93
N LEU A 83 7.27 3.09 13.46
CA LEU A 83 7.66 1.71 13.15
C LEU A 83 8.63 1.10 14.17
N LYS A 84 8.98 1.77 15.28
CA LYS A 84 9.99 1.26 16.22
C LYS A 84 9.50 0.21 17.24
N ASP A 85 8.20 -0.10 17.30
CA ASP A 85 7.64 -0.99 18.35
C ASP A 85 6.76 -2.16 17.87
N ARG A 86 7.04 -2.74 16.69
CA ARG A 86 6.58 -4.11 16.38
C ARG A 86 7.63 -4.91 15.62
#